data_AF-A0A936ALZ2-F1
#
_entry.id   AF-A0A936ALZ2-F1
#
_cell.length_a   1.000
_cell.length_b   1.000
_cell.length_c   1.000
_cell.angle_alpha   90.00
_cell.angle_beta   90.00
_cell.angle_gamma   90.00
#
_symmetry.space_group_name_H-M   'P 1'
#
loop_
_entity.id
_entity.type
_entity.pdbx_description
1 polymer ?
#
loop_
_entity_poly.entity_id
_entity_poly.type
_entity_poly.pdbx_seq_one_letter_code
_entity_poly.pdbx_strand_id
1 'polypeptide(L)'
;MIAASQTVSSWISELGDQGASHWASGTSAPCLGIFRPLDFNRARDCGHPTGSPDSSSLWWRFELFHRRVMRNPGHLPASYAIDRERVQRAIFADPRGGWEIAEDWLERWERFAANAERDTRPAWLRFYWRGVARQADAGALLPWRDP
;
A
#
# COMPACT_ATOMS: atom_id res chain seq x y z
N MET A 1 -11.46 1.94 -6.82
CA MET A 1 -11.90 0.68 -6.21
C MET A 1 -11.66 0.88 -4.73
N ILE A 2 -12.64 1.42 -4.00
CA ILE A 2 -12.55 1.56 -2.54
C ILE A 2 -13.59 0.58 -2.00
N ALA A 3 -13.27 -0.17 -0.96
CA ALA A 3 -14.27 -0.84 -0.13
C ALA A 3 -13.93 -0.54 1.33
N ALA A 4 -14.94 -0.31 2.17
CA ALA A 4 -14.74 -0.06 3.61
C ALA A 4 -14.16 -1.27 4.37
N SER A 5 -13.99 -2.42 3.71
CA SER A 5 -13.43 -3.66 4.24
C SER A 5 -11.97 -3.91 3.84
N GLN A 6 -11.24 -2.89 3.39
CA GLN A 6 -9.82 -3.05 3.06
C GLN A 6 -8.95 -3.16 4.31
N THR A 7 -7.96 -4.06 4.26
CA THR A 7 -6.87 -4.10 5.25
C THR A 7 -6.20 -2.73 5.29
N VAL A 8 -5.95 -2.21 6.48
CA VAL A 8 -5.26 -0.92 6.68
C VAL A 8 -3.77 -1.10 6.99
N SER A 9 -3.39 -2.27 7.49
CA SER A 9 -2.01 -2.67 7.74
C SER A 9 -1.93 -4.18 8.02
N SER A 10 -0.75 -4.76 7.85
CA SER A 10 -0.34 -6.04 8.44
C SER A 10 0.88 -5.81 9.33
N TRP A 11 1.00 -6.57 10.41
CA TRP A 11 2.03 -6.37 11.43
C TRP A 11 2.74 -7.68 11.76
N ILE A 12 4.07 -7.62 11.90
CA ILE A 12 4.93 -8.71 12.37
C ILE A 12 5.66 -8.22 13.63
N SER A 13 5.63 -9.04 14.68
CA SER A 13 6.45 -8.86 15.88
C SER A 13 7.32 -10.08 16.08
N GLU A 14 8.61 -9.86 16.22
CA GLU A 14 9.57 -10.86 16.67
C GLU A 14 9.96 -10.49 18.11
N LEU A 15 9.72 -11.41 19.04
CA LEU A 15 9.98 -11.21 20.46
C LEU A 15 11.22 -12.02 20.86
N GLY A 16 12.17 -11.39 21.55
CA GLY A 16 13.36 -12.07 22.08
C GLY A 16 13.79 -11.51 23.43
N ASP A 17 14.72 -12.21 24.07
CA ASP A 17 15.17 -11.87 25.43
C ASP A 17 15.85 -10.50 25.52
N GLN A 18 16.36 -9.99 24.40
CA GLN A 18 17.07 -8.70 24.31
C GLN A 18 16.17 -7.57 23.77
N GLY A 19 14.88 -7.83 23.55
CA GLY A 19 13.92 -6.86 23.03
C GLY A 19 13.03 -7.43 21.93
N ALA A 20 12.15 -6.57 21.41
CA ALA A 20 11.23 -6.91 20.33
C ALA A 20 11.56 -6.11 19.07
N SER A 21 11.44 -6.75 17.92
CA SER A 21 11.51 -6.12 16.61
C SER A 21 10.15 -6.15 15.95
N HIS A 22 9.77 -5.05 15.31
CA HIS A 22 8.45 -4.88 14.75
C HIS A 22 8.53 -4.38 13.31
N TRP A 23 7.61 -4.87 12.49
CA TRP A 23 7.45 -4.39 11.12
C TRP A 23 5.98 -4.29 10.78
N ALA A 24 5.64 -3.29 9.97
CA ALA A 24 4.29 -3.15 9.44
C ALA A 24 4.30 -2.81 7.95
N SER A 25 3.25 -3.22 7.24
CA SER A 25 3.06 -2.77 5.86
C SER A 25 2.71 -1.28 5.79
N GLY A 26 1.99 -0.76 6.78
CA GLY A 26 1.55 0.65 6.84
C GLY A 26 0.68 1.07 5.63
N THR A 27 0.08 0.10 4.95
CA THR A 27 -0.51 0.23 3.62
C THR A 27 -1.70 -0.72 3.46
N SER A 28 -2.56 -0.42 2.48
CA SER A 28 -3.63 -1.33 2.06
C SER A 28 -3.06 -2.57 1.35
N ALA A 29 -3.85 -3.63 1.24
CA ALA A 29 -3.57 -4.78 0.37
C ALA A 29 -2.13 -5.38 0.49
N PRO A 30 -1.82 -6.13 1.56
CA PRO A 30 -0.48 -6.70 1.80
C PRO A 30 -0.02 -7.67 0.70
N CYS A 31 -0.93 -8.13 -0.16
CA CYS A 31 -0.64 -9.00 -1.31
C CYS A 31 0.34 -8.38 -2.32
N LEU A 32 0.47 -7.05 -2.34
CA LEU A 32 1.46 -6.32 -3.13
C LEU A 32 2.49 -5.60 -2.23
N GLY A 33 2.26 -5.52 -0.92
CA GLY A 33 3.07 -4.68 -0.03
C GLY A 33 4.41 -5.31 0.38
N ILE A 34 5.20 -4.50 1.07
CA ILE A 34 6.36 -4.94 1.86
C ILE A 34 6.24 -4.38 3.28
N PHE A 35 6.89 -5.06 4.21
CA PHE A 35 6.99 -4.69 5.62
C PHE A 35 8.14 -3.72 5.83
N ARG A 36 7.86 -2.63 6.54
CA ARG A 36 8.82 -1.58 6.94
C ARG A 36 9.09 -1.70 8.44
N PRO A 37 10.34 -1.46 8.89
CA PRO A 37 10.69 -1.58 10.30
C PRO A 37 10.02 -0.48 11.12
N LEU A 38 9.60 -0.82 12.33
CA LEU A 38 8.99 0.10 13.28
C LEU A 38 9.87 0.25 14.53
N ASP A 39 10.06 1.49 14.93
CA ASP A 39 10.73 1.86 16.17
C ASP A 39 9.76 2.66 17.03
N PHE A 40 9.41 2.13 18.20
CA PHE A 40 8.49 2.81 19.13
C PHE A 40 9.10 4.05 19.77
N ASN A 41 10.43 4.17 19.79
CA ASN A 41 11.11 5.36 20.29
C ASN A 41 11.28 6.42 19.20
N ARG A 42 11.07 6.05 17.93
CA ARG A 42 11.25 6.95 16.79
C ARG A 42 10.16 6.72 15.75
N ALA A 43 9.04 7.42 15.93
CA ALA A 43 7.99 7.46 14.93
C ALA A 43 8.52 7.99 13.59
N ARG A 44 8.14 7.33 12.51
CA ARG A 44 8.34 7.80 11.14
C ARG A 44 7.06 8.50 10.68
N ASP A 45 7.18 9.70 10.16
CA ASP A 45 6.05 10.36 9.49
C ASP A 45 5.74 9.62 8.18
N CYS A 46 4.50 9.15 8.05
CA CYS A 46 3.97 8.44 6.89
C CYS A 46 2.80 9.19 6.24
N GLY A 47 2.61 10.46 6.62
CA GLY A 47 1.45 11.28 6.29
C GLY A 47 0.21 10.97 7.14
N HIS A 48 -0.85 11.72 6.89
CA HIS A 48 -2.12 11.66 7.62
C HIS A 48 -3.26 11.27 6.66
N PRO A 49 -3.37 9.98 6.28
CA PRO A 49 -4.39 9.55 5.33
C PRO A 49 -5.79 9.78 5.91
N THR A 50 -6.64 10.46 5.14
CA THR A 50 -8.06 10.63 5.47
C THR A 50 -8.94 9.72 4.60
N GLY A 51 -10.26 9.88 4.67
CA GLY A 51 -11.19 9.18 3.76
C GLY A 51 -11.05 9.59 2.29
N SER A 52 -10.33 10.68 2.01
CA SER A 52 -10.14 11.22 0.66
C SER A 52 -8.75 10.89 0.11
N PRO A 53 -8.61 10.58 -1.20
CA PRO A 53 -7.31 10.31 -1.79
C PRO A 53 -6.33 11.46 -1.66
N ASP A 54 -5.10 11.16 -1.27
CA ASP A 54 -3.96 12.06 -1.32
C ASP A 54 -2.74 11.39 -1.99
N SER A 55 -1.71 12.16 -2.32
CA SER A 55 -0.48 11.65 -2.95
C SER A 55 0.74 11.72 -2.04
N SER A 56 0.58 12.09 -0.77
CA SER A 56 1.69 12.31 0.16
C SER A 56 1.76 11.24 1.25
N SER A 57 0.63 10.70 1.67
CA SER A 57 0.55 9.63 2.65
C SER A 57 0.91 8.29 2.03
N LEU A 58 1.69 7.50 2.78
CA LEU A 58 2.12 6.17 2.37
C LEU A 58 0.94 5.27 2.01
N TRP A 59 -0.14 5.35 2.80
CA TRP A 59 -1.32 4.53 2.60
C TRP A 59 -2.00 4.81 1.26
N TRP A 60 -2.26 6.08 0.93
CA TRP A 60 -2.94 6.43 -0.31
C TRP A 60 -2.09 6.24 -1.54
N ARG A 61 -0.79 6.54 -1.46
CA ARG A 61 0.18 6.21 -2.50
C ARG A 61 0.14 4.74 -2.88
N PHE A 62 0.22 3.87 -1.87
CA PHE A 62 0.14 2.44 -2.08
C PHE A 62 -1.24 1.98 -2.60
N GLU A 63 -2.32 2.53 -2.07
CA GLU A 63 -3.68 2.22 -2.51
C GLU A 63 -3.89 2.60 -4.00
N LEU A 64 -3.35 3.74 -4.44
CA LEU A 64 -3.39 4.16 -5.84
C LEU A 64 -2.58 3.22 -6.72
N PHE A 65 -1.39 2.80 -6.28
CA PHE A 65 -0.60 1.77 -6.95
C PHE A 65 -1.39 0.46 -7.10
N HIS A 66 -1.92 -0.08 -6.00
CA HIS A 66 -2.72 -1.31 -5.99
C HIS A 66 -3.91 -1.22 -6.95
N ARG A 67 -4.64 -0.10 -6.95
CA ARG A 67 -5.77 0.14 -7.88
C ARG A 67 -5.36 0.14 -9.34
N ARG A 68 -4.20 0.69 -9.68
CA ARG A 68 -3.67 0.67 -11.06
C ARG A 68 -3.39 -0.77 -11.48
N VAL A 69 -2.71 -1.54 -10.64
CA VAL A 69 -2.44 -2.96 -10.87
C VAL A 69 -3.74 -3.75 -11.07
N MET A 70 -4.76 -3.52 -10.24
CA MET A 70 -6.05 -4.23 -10.35
C MET A 70 -6.84 -3.96 -11.64
N ARG A 71 -6.53 -2.92 -12.40
CA ARG A 71 -7.13 -2.69 -13.73
C ARG A 71 -6.59 -3.66 -14.78
N ASN A 72 -5.34 -4.08 -14.63
CA ASN A 72 -4.71 -5.07 -15.51
C ASN A 72 -3.62 -5.84 -14.74
N PRO A 73 -4.02 -6.82 -13.92
CA PRO A 73 -3.06 -7.58 -13.11
C PRO A 73 -1.99 -8.26 -13.95
N GLY A 74 -2.33 -8.68 -15.19
CA GLY A 74 -1.40 -9.31 -16.12
C GLY A 74 -0.33 -8.37 -16.70
N HIS A 75 -0.44 -7.06 -16.48
CA HIS A 75 0.59 -6.10 -16.88
C HIS A 75 1.77 -6.05 -15.89
N LEU A 76 1.57 -6.53 -14.65
CA LEU A 76 2.63 -6.55 -13.66
C LEU A 76 3.61 -7.69 -14.00
N PRO A 77 4.89 -7.40 -14.27
CA PRO A 77 5.84 -8.40 -14.73
C PRO A 77 6.23 -9.35 -13.59
N ALA A 78 6.66 -10.56 -13.93
CA ALA A 78 7.16 -11.53 -12.94
C ALA A 78 8.34 -11.00 -12.10
N SER A 79 9.13 -10.07 -12.66
CA SER A 79 10.21 -9.39 -11.94
C SER A 79 9.73 -8.61 -10.72
N TYR A 80 8.45 -8.22 -10.66
CA TYR A 80 7.86 -7.58 -9.49
C TYR A 80 7.95 -8.45 -8.24
N ALA A 81 7.50 -9.70 -8.34
CA ALA A 81 7.48 -10.62 -7.20
C ALA A 81 8.91 -10.89 -6.71
N ILE A 82 9.84 -11.09 -7.64
CA ILE A 82 11.27 -11.28 -7.35
C ILE A 82 11.86 -10.06 -6.66
N ASP A 83 11.60 -8.85 -7.18
CA ASP A 83 12.12 -7.61 -6.60
C ASP A 83 11.55 -7.35 -5.21
N ARG A 84 10.24 -7.60 -5.02
CA ARG A 84 9.57 -7.50 -3.72
C ARG A 84 10.22 -8.42 -2.68
N GLU A 85 10.43 -9.69 -3.01
CA GLU A 85 11.07 -10.66 -2.11
C GLU A 85 12.53 -10.30 -1.80
N ARG A 86 13.28 -9.87 -2.82
CA ARG A 86 14.66 -9.41 -2.68
C ARG A 86 14.76 -8.22 -1.73
N VAL A 87 13.90 -7.22 -1.91
CA VAL A 87 13.83 -6.01 -1.06
C VAL A 87 13.39 -6.38 0.35
N GLN A 88 12.35 -7.21 0.51
CA GLN A 88 11.89 -7.62 1.82
C GLN A 88 12.98 -8.34 2.62
N ARG A 89 13.73 -9.24 1.96
CA ARG A 89 14.86 -9.94 2.57
C ARG A 89 15.97 -8.97 3.00
N ALA A 90 16.26 -7.96 2.19
CA ALA A 90 17.26 -6.95 2.52
C ALA A 90 16.84 -6.14 3.76
N ILE A 91 15.58 -5.71 3.84
CA ILE A 91 15.02 -4.96 4.98
C ILE A 91 15.03 -5.80 6.27
N PHE A 92 14.77 -7.10 6.18
CA PHE A 92 14.83 -8.00 7.34
C PHE A 92 16.27 -8.26 7.80
N ALA A 93 17.22 -8.37 6.86
CA ALA A 93 18.62 -8.60 7.18
C ALA A 93 19.28 -7.38 7.85
N ASP A 94 18.97 -6.17 7.36
CA ASP A 94 19.38 -4.92 8.00
C ASP A 94 18.20 -3.93 8.01
N PRO A 95 17.52 -3.80 9.16
CA PRO A 95 16.43 -2.83 9.32
C PRO A 95 16.89 -1.38 9.19
N ARG A 96 18.21 -1.09 9.34
CA ARG A 96 18.74 0.26 9.17
C ARG A 96 18.64 0.65 7.71
N GLY A 97 18.04 1.80 7.43
CA GLY A 97 17.80 2.21 6.04
C GLY A 97 16.63 1.48 5.36
N GLY A 98 15.94 0.58 6.07
CA GLY A 98 14.85 -0.21 5.48
C GLY A 98 13.68 0.63 4.98
N TRP A 99 13.48 1.83 5.54
CA TRP A 99 12.49 2.79 5.07
C TRP A 99 12.85 3.39 3.72
N GLU A 100 14.10 3.82 3.55
CA GLU A 100 14.62 4.41 2.32
C GLU A 100 14.57 3.37 1.18
N ILE A 101 14.97 2.14 1.46
CA ILE A 101 14.87 1.03 0.50
C ILE A 101 13.39 0.77 0.11
N ALA A 102 12.48 0.78 1.09
CA ALA A 102 11.06 0.54 0.84
C ALA A 102 10.40 1.68 0.04
N GLU A 103 10.87 2.91 0.24
CA GLU A 103 10.43 4.10 -0.46
C GLU A 103 10.86 4.06 -1.93
N ASP A 104 12.16 3.85 -2.20
CA ASP A 104 12.70 3.69 -3.55
C ASP A 104 12.01 2.57 -4.34
N TRP A 105 11.72 1.46 -3.65
CA TRP A 105 10.98 0.34 -4.22
C TRP A 105 9.56 0.74 -4.60
N LEU A 106 8.82 1.42 -3.71
CA LEU A 106 7.45 1.84 -3.98
C LEU A 106 7.41 2.82 -5.15
N GLU A 107 8.26 3.84 -5.15
CA GLU A 107 8.31 4.82 -6.23
C GLU A 107 8.59 4.20 -7.60
N ARG A 108 9.51 3.21 -7.66
CA ARG A 108 9.80 2.49 -8.90
C ARG A 108 8.54 1.83 -9.46
N TRP A 109 7.79 1.14 -8.61
CA TRP A 109 6.61 0.38 -9.03
C TRP A 109 5.38 1.27 -9.24
N GLU A 110 5.29 2.41 -8.55
CA GLU A 110 4.35 3.49 -8.86
C GLU A 110 4.58 4.02 -10.27
N ARG A 111 5.83 4.36 -10.62
CA ARG A 111 6.19 4.81 -11.97
C ARG A 111 5.89 3.75 -13.03
N PHE A 112 6.17 2.48 -12.75
CA PHE A 112 5.83 1.39 -13.66
C PHE A 112 4.31 1.29 -13.88
N ALA A 113 3.53 1.23 -12.80
CA ALA A 113 2.08 1.07 -12.87
C ALA A 113 1.36 2.30 -13.47
N ALA A 114 1.97 3.49 -13.42
CA ALA A 114 1.44 4.68 -14.08
C ALA A 114 1.37 4.53 -15.62
N ASN A 115 2.24 3.69 -16.21
CA ASN A 115 2.25 3.42 -17.65
C ASN A 115 1.23 2.33 -18.09
N ALA A 116 0.48 1.74 -17.16
CA ALA A 116 -0.51 0.73 -17.47
C ALA A 116 -1.80 1.39 -18.01
N GLU A 117 -1.93 1.51 -19.34
CA GLU A 117 -3.00 2.30 -19.95
C GLU A 117 -4.37 1.60 -20.01
N ARG A 118 -4.40 0.26 -20.14
CA ARG A 118 -5.65 -0.45 -20.44
C ARG A 118 -6.28 -1.12 -19.23
N ASP A 119 -7.51 -0.73 -18.91
CA ASP A 119 -8.39 -1.47 -17.98
C ASP A 119 -8.95 -2.71 -18.68
N THR A 120 -8.50 -3.89 -18.27
CA THR A 120 -8.85 -5.20 -18.86
C THR A 120 -10.02 -5.88 -18.17
N ARG A 121 -10.53 -5.29 -17.08
CA ARG A 121 -11.65 -5.86 -16.34
C ARG A 121 -12.92 -5.88 -17.20
N PRO A 122 -13.76 -6.93 -17.09
CA PRO A 122 -15.05 -6.98 -17.75
C PRO A 122 -15.93 -5.76 -17.42
N ALA A 123 -16.78 -5.35 -18.36
CA ALA A 123 -17.62 -4.16 -18.22
C ALA A 123 -18.52 -4.19 -16.97
N TRP A 124 -19.11 -5.35 -16.65
CA TRP A 124 -19.93 -5.52 -15.45
C TRP A 124 -19.13 -5.26 -14.16
N LEU A 125 -17.88 -5.72 -14.11
CA LEU A 125 -16.99 -5.54 -12.95
C LEU A 125 -16.57 -4.08 -12.81
N ARG A 126 -16.28 -3.41 -13.94
CA ARG A 126 -16.00 -1.97 -13.97
C ARG A 126 -17.20 -1.16 -13.48
N PHE A 127 -18.42 -1.53 -13.90
CA PHE A 127 -19.65 -0.88 -13.45
C PHE A 127 -19.89 -1.08 -11.95
N TYR A 128 -19.79 -2.32 -11.47
CA TYR A 128 -19.88 -2.63 -10.04
C TYR A 128 -18.92 -1.76 -9.21
N TRP A 129 -17.65 -1.72 -9.59
CA TRP A 129 -16.65 -0.95 -8.85
C TRP A 129 -16.80 0.57 -8.95
N ARG A 130 -17.48 1.09 -9.98
CA ARG A 130 -17.91 2.50 -10.00
C ARG A 130 -18.96 2.76 -8.93
N GLY A 131 -19.90 1.83 -8.73
CA GLY A 131 -20.89 1.91 -7.66
C GLY A 131 -20.24 1.95 -6.27
N VAL A 132 -19.35 1.00 -5.98
CA VAL A 132 -18.65 0.95 -4.69
C VAL A 132 -17.77 2.19 -4.48
N ALA A 133 -17.09 2.70 -5.52
CA ALA A 133 -16.31 3.93 -5.42
C ALA A 133 -17.19 5.13 -5.02
N ARG A 134 -18.35 5.32 -5.66
CA ARG A 134 -19.27 6.41 -5.30
C ARG A 134 -19.76 6.31 -3.85
N GLN A 135 -20.02 5.09 -3.36
CA GLN A 135 -20.42 4.88 -1.96
C GLN A 135 -19.30 5.26 -0.99
N ALA A 136 -18.06 4.93 -1.32
CA ALA A 136 -16.92 5.31 -0.50
C ALA A 136 -16.67 6.81 -0.52
N ASP A 137 -16.78 7.47 -1.67
CA ASP A 137 -16.67 8.92 -1.79
C ASP A 137 -17.76 9.62 -0.96
N ALA A 138 -19.00 9.13 -1.02
CA ALA A 138 -20.09 9.64 -0.17
C ALA A 138 -19.82 9.39 1.34
N GLY A 139 -19.23 8.24 1.68
CA GLY A 139 -18.84 7.91 3.06
C GLY A 139 -17.65 8.72 3.60
N ALA A 140 -16.82 9.28 2.72
CA ALA A 140 -15.76 10.21 3.09
C ALA A 140 -16.30 11.60 3.46
N LEU A 141 -17.50 11.96 2.97
CA LEU A 141 -18.18 13.23 3.22
C LEU A 141 -19.14 13.20 4.42
N LEU A 142 -19.09 12.15 5.26
CA LEU A 142 -19.99 12.03 6.40
C LEU A 142 -19.65 13.08 7.47
N PRO A 143 -20.66 13.72 8.08
CA PRO A 143 -20.51 14.95 8.87
C PRO A 143 -19.72 14.79 10.19
N TRP A 144 -19.37 13.57 10.58
CA TRP A 144 -18.51 13.30 11.75
C TRP A 144 -17.05 13.00 11.37
N ARG A 145 -16.71 13.09 10.08
CA ARG A 145 -15.36 13.02 9.54
C ARG A 145 -14.99 14.41 9.03
N ASP A 146 -14.81 15.36 9.94
CA ASP A 146 -14.21 16.66 9.57
C ASP A 146 -12.79 16.44 9.03
N PRO A 147 -12.35 17.23 8.03
CA PRO A 147 -11.04 17.11 7.40
C PRO A 147 -9.86 17.40 8.33
#